data_AF-A0A7V6I333-F1
#
_entry.id   AF-A0A7V6I333-F1
#
_cell.length_a   1.000
_cell.length_b   1.000
_cell.length_c   1.000
_cell.angle_alpha   90.00
_cell.angle_beta   90.00
_cell.angle_gamma   90.00
#
_symmetry.space_group_name_H-M   'P 1'
#
loop_
_entity.id
_entity.type
_entity.pdbx_description
1 polymer ?
#
loop_
_entity_poly.entity_id
_entity_poly.type
_entity_poly.pdbx_seq_one_letter_code
_entity_poly.pdbx_strand_id
1 'polypeptide(L)'
;SKSGTTTEPAIAFRVLKNHLESKFGKAEAAKRIVAITDEKKGALRSMATSNGYKTFVIPDNIGGRFSVLTPAGLLPVALGGFNIREIVDGAKKMESMTRNNKDAVSNPALIYAATRNLLLESGKTTEIFVGFTPKLHFLAEWWKQLYGESEGKEGKGIFPAAVDFTTDLHSMGQYIQEGQRIIFETFLSVAKSSKKVVIPMEKDNADQLNYLAGKRLTEVNHNAETGTILAHNDGGVPVIKINLPELSGYYIGQLIYFFEIACAISGYILDVNPFDQPGVEAYKKNMFALLNKPGFEEEAKKIRERLG
;
A
#
# COMPACT_ATOMS: atom_id res chain seq x y z
N SER A 1 13.02 -10.38 -3.06
CA SER A 1 13.92 -9.63 -2.13
C SER A 1 15.08 -9.10 -2.96
N LYS A 2 15.38 -7.80 -2.91
CA LYS A 2 16.44 -7.21 -3.74
C LYS A 2 17.84 -7.62 -3.26
N SER A 3 18.10 -7.56 -1.95
CA SER A 3 19.41 -7.94 -1.38
C SER A 3 19.58 -9.45 -1.19
N GLY A 4 18.48 -10.18 -0.99
CA GLY A 4 18.50 -11.58 -0.57
C GLY A 4 18.93 -11.80 0.88
N THR A 5 19.09 -10.73 1.65
CA THR A 5 19.55 -10.76 3.05
C THR A 5 18.54 -10.21 4.05
N THR A 6 17.36 -9.76 3.58
CA THR A 6 16.23 -9.43 4.46
C THR A 6 15.85 -10.66 5.28
N THR A 7 15.87 -10.52 6.61
CA THR A 7 15.86 -11.64 7.56
C THR A 7 14.65 -12.56 7.38
N GLU A 8 13.46 -11.99 7.36
CA GLU A 8 12.18 -12.67 7.35
C GLU A 8 11.99 -13.52 6.07
N PRO A 9 12.08 -12.96 4.85
CA PRO A 9 11.98 -13.78 3.64
C PRO A 9 13.16 -14.74 3.46
N ALA A 10 14.36 -14.43 3.98
CA ALA A 10 15.50 -15.35 3.92
C ALA A 10 15.27 -16.59 4.80
N ILE A 11 14.73 -16.41 6.00
CA ILE A 11 14.34 -17.52 6.90
C ILE A 11 13.23 -18.35 6.24
N ALA A 12 12.16 -17.70 5.78
CA ALA A 12 11.06 -18.40 5.11
C ALA A 12 11.55 -19.20 3.89
N PHE A 13 12.42 -18.61 3.07
CA PHE A 13 12.97 -19.29 1.91
C PHE A 13 13.87 -20.47 2.31
N ARG A 14 14.68 -20.36 3.37
CA ARG A 14 15.47 -21.51 3.87
C ARG A 14 14.58 -22.70 4.23
N VAL A 15 13.50 -22.45 4.98
CA VAL A 15 12.55 -23.49 5.39
C VAL A 15 11.85 -24.11 4.18
N LEU A 16 11.29 -23.28 3.31
CA LEU A 16 10.53 -23.73 2.13
C LEU A 16 11.41 -24.44 1.10
N LYS A 17 12.61 -23.93 0.84
CA LYS A 17 13.59 -24.57 -0.04
C LYS A 17 13.98 -25.94 0.49
N ASN A 18 14.31 -26.04 1.78
CA ASN A 18 14.67 -27.33 2.39
C ASN A 18 13.54 -28.35 2.27
N HIS A 19 12.31 -27.93 2.57
CA HIS A 19 11.13 -28.79 2.41
C HIS A 19 10.96 -29.27 0.95
N LEU A 20 11.07 -28.36 -0.01
CA LEU A 20 10.90 -28.65 -1.43
C LEU A 20 12.00 -29.60 -1.95
N GLU A 21 13.26 -29.34 -1.60
CA GLU A 21 14.41 -30.18 -1.97
C GLU A 21 14.33 -31.57 -1.33
N SER A 22 13.86 -31.68 -0.09
CA SER A 22 13.67 -32.96 0.59
C SER A 22 12.59 -33.82 -0.08
N LYS A 23 11.56 -33.17 -0.63
CA LYS A 23 10.41 -33.86 -1.23
C LYS A 23 10.64 -34.25 -2.69
N PHE A 24 11.32 -33.42 -3.48
CA PHE A 24 11.42 -33.59 -4.93
C PHE A 24 12.85 -33.73 -5.44
N GLY A 25 13.86 -33.57 -4.57
CA GLY A 25 15.25 -33.46 -4.97
C GLY A 25 15.60 -32.07 -5.54
N LYS A 26 16.89 -31.72 -5.51
CA LYS A 26 17.38 -30.38 -5.87
C LYS A 26 17.05 -29.98 -7.31
N ALA A 27 17.21 -30.89 -8.27
CA ALA A 27 17.01 -30.60 -9.69
C ALA A 27 15.55 -30.25 -10.02
N GLU A 28 14.59 -30.94 -9.41
CA GLU A 28 13.17 -30.68 -9.63
C GLU A 28 12.69 -29.46 -8.82
N ALA A 29 13.20 -29.28 -7.60
CA ALA A 29 12.96 -28.07 -6.81
C ALA A 29 13.40 -26.81 -7.56
N ALA A 30 14.56 -26.83 -8.24
CA ALA A 30 15.08 -25.70 -9.00
C ALA A 30 14.13 -25.22 -10.11
N LYS A 31 13.41 -26.13 -10.78
CA LYS A 31 12.41 -25.80 -11.81
C LYS A 31 11.16 -25.12 -11.23
N ARG A 32 10.91 -25.28 -9.93
CA ARG A 32 9.73 -24.76 -9.21
C ARG A 32 10.01 -23.48 -8.44
N ILE A 33 11.29 -23.09 -8.33
CA ILE A 33 11.71 -21.87 -7.65
C ILE A 33 11.93 -20.76 -8.68
N VAL A 34 11.33 -19.61 -8.40
CA VAL A 34 11.57 -18.37 -9.14
C VAL A 34 12.14 -17.33 -8.19
N ALA A 35 13.26 -16.71 -8.57
CA ALA A 35 13.91 -15.67 -7.79
C ALA A 35 13.71 -14.28 -8.44
N ILE A 36 13.06 -13.37 -7.71
CA ILE A 36 12.92 -11.96 -8.11
C ILE A 36 13.85 -11.12 -7.22
N THR A 37 14.94 -10.64 -7.81
CA THR A 37 16.09 -10.05 -7.08
C THR A 37 16.83 -9.04 -7.95
N ASP A 38 17.81 -8.34 -7.37
CA ASP A 38 18.77 -7.47 -8.09
C ASP A 38 19.39 -8.17 -9.32
N GLU A 39 19.77 -7.41 -10.35
CA GLU A 39 20.28 -7.97 -11.61
C GLU A 39 21.59 -8.74 -11.41
N LYS A 40 22.51 -8.23 -10.60
CA LYS A 40 23.90 -8.72 -10.53
C LYS A 40 24.42 -8.94 -9.11
N LYS A 41 23.80 -8.34 -8.11
CA LYS A 41 24.30 -8.29 -6.72
C LYS A 41 23.38 -9.05 -5.75
N GLY A 42 23.88 -9.29 -4.55
CA GLY A 42 23.09 -9.82 -3.44
C GLY A 42 23.09 -11.35 -3.35
N ALA A 43 22.82 -11.84 -2.14
CA ALA A 43 22.92 -13.26 -1.80
C ALA A 43 21.92 -14.13 -2.60
N LEU A 44 20.72 -13.60 -2.86
CA LEU A 44 19.70 -14.32 -3.61
C LEU A 44 20.05 -14.43 -5.10
N ARG A 45 20.72 -13.43 -5.68
CA ARG A 45 21.21 -13.51 -7.06
C ARG A 45 22.25 -14.61 -7.21
N SER A 46 23.28 -14.61 -6.37
CA SER A 46 24.32 -15.65 -6.40
C SER A 46 23.71 -17.05 -6.18
N MET A 47 22.80 -17.18 -5.22
CA MET A 47 22.12 -18.45 -4.95
C MET A 47 21.28 -18.92 -6.15
N ALA A 48 20.53 -18.02 -6.78
CA ALA A 48 19.70 -18.36 -7.93
C ALA A 48 20.54 -18.83 -9.12
N THR A 49 21.66 -18.16 -9.39
CA THR A 49 22.62 -18.57 -10.42
C THR A 49 23.19 -19.95 -10.12
N SER A 50 23.71 -20.19 -8.91
CA SER A 50 24.34 -21.47 -8.56
C SER A 50 23.37 -22.65 -8.55
N ASN A 51 22.07 -22.41 -8.30
CA ASN A 51 21.06 -23.47 -8.26
C ASN A 51 20.20 -23.55 -9.53
N GLY A 52 20.47 -22.71 -10.54
CA GLY A 52 19.75 -22.73 -11.82
C GLY A 52 18.27 -22.33 -11.73
N TYR A 53 17.91 -21.43 -10.81
CA TYR A 53 16.53 -20.95 -10.68
C TYR A 53 16.17 -20.00 -11.83
N LYS A 54 14.89 -19.98 -12.22
CA LYS A 54 14.38 -18.93 -13.10
C LYS A 54 14.44 -17.60 -12.36
N THR A 55 14.91 -16.54 -13.02
CA THR A 55 15.05 -15.23 -12.38
C THR A 55 14.35 -14.11 -13.11
N PHE A 56 13.90 -13.12 -12.35
CA PHE A 56 13.47 -11.81 -12.83
C PHE A 56 14.20 -10.71 -12.07
N VAL A 57 14.31 -9.53 -12.69
CA VAL A 57 15.12 -8.43 -12.18
C VAL A 57 14.23 -7.39 -11.48
N ILE A 58 14.67 -6.95 -10.30
CA ILE A 58 14.23 -5.68 -9.70
C ILE A 58 15.27 -4.64 -10.07
N PRO A 59 14.94 -3.59 -10.86
CA PRO A 59 15.92 -2.60 -11.27
C PRO A 59 16.64 -1.91 -10.10
N ASP A 60 17.94 -1.63 -10.27
CA ASP A 60 18.79 -1.05 -9.24
C ASP A 60 18.30 0.32 -8.77
N ASN A 61 17.72 1.11 -9.68
CA ASN A 61 17.19 2.45 -9.42
C ASN A 61 15.73 2.46 -8.90
N ILE A 62 15.11 1.30 -8.63
CA ILE A 62 13.76 1.20 -8.08
C ILE A 62 13.83 0.69 -6.64
N GLY A 63 13.33 1.50 -5.71
CA GLY A 63 13.17 1.16 -4.30
C GLY A 63 12.02 0.17 -4.06
N GLY A 64 12.03 -0.52 -2.92
CA GLY A 64 11.06 -1.59 -2.62
C GLY A 64 9.60 -1.14 -2.71
N ARG A 65 9.23 -0.03 -2.07
CA ARG A 65 7.87 0.51 -2.04
C ARG A 65 7.36 1.05 -3.40
N PHE A 66 8.25 1.28 -4.35
CA PHE A 66 7.95 1.71 -5.73
C PHE A 66 8.08 0.56 -6.75
N SER A 67 8.19 -0.69 -6.30
CA SER A 67 8.53 -1.83 -7.17
C SER A 67 7.32 -2.63 -7.68
N VAL A 68 6.09 -2.23 -7.35
CA VAL A 68 4.89 -3.03 -7.67
C VAL A 68 4.66 -3.19 -9.17
N LEU A 69 5.04 -2.20 -9.99
CA LEU A 69 4.98 -2.28 -11.47
C LEU A 69 6.20 -2.99 -12.10
N THR A 70 7.12 -3.50 -11.29
CA THR A 70 8.23 -4.35 -11.75
C THR A 70 7.82 -5.83 -11.67
N PRO A 71 8.68 -6.79 -12.06
CA PRO A 71 8.38 -8.21 -11.84
C PRO A 71 8.05 -8.56 -10.37
N ALA A 72 8.48 -7.76 -9.40
CA ALA A 72 8.17 -7.99 -7.97
C ALA A 72 6.66 -8.03 -7.69
N GLY A 73 5.87 -7.14 -8.29
CA GLY A 73 4.40 -7.16 -8.18
C GLY A 73 3.73 -7.84 -9.37
N LEU A 74 4.20 -7.63 -10.59
CA LEU A 74 3.52 -8.15 -11.79
C LEU A 74 3.56 -9.67 -11.90
N LEU A 75 4.64 -10.34 -11.49
CA LEU A 75 4.71 -11.80 -11.64
C LEU A 75 3.68 -12.52 -10.73
N PRO A 76 3.57 -12.23 -9.41
CA PRO A 76 2.52 -12.80 -8.58
C PRO A 76 1.10 -12.51 -9.10
N VAL A 77 0.85 -11.31 -9.61
CA VAL A 77 -0.45 -10.91 -10.18
C VAL A 77 -0.78 -11.74 -11.43
N ALA A 78 0.19 -11.93 -12.33
CA ALA A 78 0.01 -12.79 -13.50
C ALA A 78 -0.24 -14.25 -13.12
N LEU A 79 0.46 -14.78 -12.11
CA LEU A 79 0.23 -16.13 -11.58
C LEU A 79 -1.16 -16.28 -10.93
N GLY A 80 -1.72 -15.20 -10.39
CA GLY A 80 -3.10 -15.13 -9.90
C GLY A 80 -4.16 -15.12 -11.01
N GLY A 81 -3.78 -15.14 -12.29
CA GLY A 81 -4.69 -15.16 -13.43
C GLY A 81 -5.15 -13.77 -13.89
N PHE A 82 -4.54 -12.70 -13.40
CA PHE A 82 -4.90 -11.33 -13.78
C PHE A 82 -4.10 -10.82 -14.98
N ASN A 83 -4.75 -10.00 -15.82
CA ASN A 83 -4.11 -9.41 -16.99
C ASN A 83 -3.19 -8.24 -16.59
N ILE A 84 -1.91 -8.52 -16.44
CA ILE A 84 -0.90 -7.51 -16.11
C ILE A 84 -0.69 -6.45 -17.20
N ARG A 85 -1.08 -6.73 -18.46
CA ARG A 85 -0.97 -5.73 -19.54
C ARG A 85 -1.91 -4.56 -19.29
N GLU A 86 -3.14 -4.84 -18.86
CA GLU A 86 -4.10 -3.79 -18.47
C GLU A 86 -3.57 -2.90 -17.35
N ILE A 87 -2.89 -3.50 -16.35
CA ILE A 87 -2.27 -2.75 -15.25
C ILE A 87 -1.19 -1.81 -15.79
N VAL A 88 -0.30 -2.31 -16.65
CA VAL A 88 0.76 -1.49 -17.25
C VAL A 88 0.19 -0.39 -18.15
N ASP A 89 -0.84 -0.69 -18.93
CA ASP A 89 -1.50 0.28 -19.81
C ASP A 89 -2.21 1.38 -18.99
N GLY A 90 -2.79 1.02 -17.85
CA GLY A 90 -3.33 1.95 -16.87
C GLY A 90 -2.25 2.87 -16.29
N ALA A 91 -1.13 2.31 -15.85
CA ALA A 91 -0.02 3.09 -15.31
C ALA A 91 0.54 4.08 -16.34
N LYS A 92 0.73 3.66 -17.60
CA LYS A 92 1.14 4.54 -18.70
C LYS A 92 0.15 5.67 -18.96
N LYS A 93 -1.15 5.38 -18.87
CA LYS A 93 -2.17 6.43 -18.99
C LYS A 93 -1.99 7.48 -17.90
N MET A 94 -1.81 7.05 -16.64
CA MET A 94 -1.61 8.00 -15.55
C MET A 94 -0.28 8.75 -15.65
N GLU A 95 0.80 8.12 -16.13
CA GLU A 95 2.06 8.80 -16.44
C GLU A 95 1.85 9.98 -17.40
N SER A 96 1.06 9.77 -18.47
CA SER A 96 0.76 10.85 -19.42
C SER A 96 0.00 12.02 -18.78
N MET A 97 -0.87 11.73 -17.81
CA MET A 97 -1.70 12.74 -17.12
C MET A 97 -0.98 13.45 -15.97
N THR A 98 0.14 12.89 -15.51
CA THR A 98 0.87 13.39 -14.33
C THR A 98 2.30 13.77 -14.71
N ARG A 99 3.24 12.83 -14.75
CA ARG A 99 4.65 13.10 -15.02
C ARG A 99 4.87 13.94 -16.28
N ASN A 100 4.12 13.67 -17.34
CA ASN A 100 4.23 14.40 -18.61
C ASN A 100 3.38 15.67 -18.68
N ASN A 101 2.42 15.84 -17.76
CA ASN A 101 1.61 17.04 -17.63
C ASN A 101 2.23 17.99 -16.58
N LYS A 102 2.78 19.13 -17.02
CA LYS A 102 3.41 20.10 -16.12
C LYS A 102 2.47 21.18 -15.60
N ASP A 103 1.23 21.21 -16.06
CA ASP A 103 0.23 22.17 -15.58
C ASP A 103 -0.28 21.75 -14.19
N ALA A 104 -0.02 22.58 -13.19
CA ALA A 104 -0.39 22.32 -11.80
C ALA A 104 -1.91 22.24 -11.57
N VAL A 105 -2.71 22.92 -12.39
CA VAL A 105 -4.17 22.97 -12.21
C VAL A 105 -4.85 21.72 -12.78
N SER A 106 -4.26 21.06 -13.77
CA SER A 106 -4.83 19.87 -14.41
C SER A 106 -4.12 18.56 -14.05
N ASN A 107 -2.94 18.63 -13.42
CA ASN A 107 -2.20 17.45 -12.99
C ASN A 107 -2.73 16.93 -11.64
N PRO A 108 -3.40 15.76 -11.61
CA PRO A 108 -4.04 15.27 -10.40
C PRO A 108 -3.04 14.94 -9.28
N ALA A 109 -1.82 14.52 -9.63
CA ALA A 109 -0.80 14.20 -8.63
C ALA A 109 -0.22 15.46 -7.97
N LEU A 110 -0.05 16.55 -8.73
CA LEU A 110 0.34 17.85 -8.18
C LEU A 110 -0.74 18.39 -7.25
N ILE A 111 -2.01 18.33 -7.65
CA ILE A 111 -3.14 18.74 -6.81
C ILE A 111 -3.15 17.94 -5.51
N TYR A 112 -3.13 16.61 -5.58
CA TYR A 112 -3.17 15.77 -4.38
C TYR A 112 -1.99 16.04 -3.44
N ALA A 113 -0.76 16.08 -3.96
CA ALA A 113 0.43 16.36 -3.16
C ALA A 113 0.38 17.75 -2.50
N ALA A 114 -0.01 18.79 -3.25
CA ALA A 114 -0.13 20.14 -2.72
C ALA A 114 -1.22 20.24 -1.65
N THR A 115 -2.41 19.67 -1.89
CA THR A 115 -3.51 19.68 -0.93
C THR A 115 -3.11 19.01 0.39
N ARG A 116 -2.46 17.85 0.35
CA ARG A 116 -1.99 17.17 1.57
C ARG A 116 -0.99 17.99 2.37
N ASN A 117 -0.02 18.62 1.71
CA ASN A 117 0.98 19.46 2.39
C ASN A 117 0.35 20.72 2.98
N LEU A 118 -0.59 21.36 2.28
CA LEU A 118 -1.35 22.49 2.84
C LEU A 118 -2.20 22.07 4.05
N LEU A 119 -2.78 20.87 4.02
CA LEU A 119 -3.51 20.32 5.17
C LEU A 119 -2.56 20.07 6.35
N LEU A 120 -1.37 19.54 6.12
CA LEU A 120 -0.34 19.38 7.15
C LEU A 120 0.06 20.74 7.76
N GLU A 121 0.32 21.75 6.92
CA GLU A 121 0.62 23.12 7.36
C GLU A 121 -0.51 23.72 8.21
N SER A 122 -1.77 23.37 7.91
CA SER A 122 -2.94 23.76 8.70
C SER A 122 -3.14 22.95 10.00
N GLY A 123 -2.21 22.05 10.33
CA GLY A 123 -2.23 21.24 11.55
C GLY A 123 -2.88 19.87 11.42
N LYS A 124 -3.18 19.40 10.20
CA LYS A 124 -3.73 18.06 9.95
C LYS A 124 -2.58 17.05 9.80
N THR A 125 -2.14 16.49 10.92
CA THR A 125 -0.97 15.60 10.98
C THR A 125 -1.26 14.14 10.61
N THR A 126 -2.54 13.76 10.47
CA THR A 126 -2.95 12.39 10.13
C THR A 126 -3.84 12.39 8.89
N GLU A 127 -3.49 11.55 7.92
CA GLU A 127 -4.35 11.26 6.78
C GLU A 127 -4.94 9.87 6.92
N ILE A 128 -6.24 9.74 6.72
CA ILE A 128 -6.93 8.46 6.76
C ILE A 128 -7.35 8.08 5.33
N PHE A 129 -6.76 7.03 4.78
CA PHE A 129 -7.23 6.44 3.53
C PHE A 129 -8.50 5.63 3.78
N VAL A 130 -9.57 5.91 3.02
CA VAL A 130 -10.90 5.32 3.23
C VAL A 130 -11.34 4.55 2.00
N GLY A 131 -11.71 3.28 2.17
CA GLY A 131 -12.34 2.45 1.13
C GLY A 131 -13.72 1.96 1.54
N PHE A 132 -14.70 1.99 0.63
CA PHE A 132 -16.07 1.47 0.84
C PHE A 132 -16.27 0.03 0.35
N THR A 133 -15.16 -0.71 0.21
CA THR A 133 -15.17 -2.12 -0.18
C THR A 133 -13.94 -2.82 0.41
N PRO A 134 -14.09 -4.00 1.02
CA PRO A 134 -12.98 -4.70 1.65
C PRO A 134 -11.89 -5.13 0.66
N LYS A 135 -12.17 -5.11 -0.65
CA LYS A 135 -11.18 -5.36 -1.71
C LYS A 135 -10.05 -4.33 -1.74
N LEU A 136 -10.25 -3.15 -1.14
CA LEU A 136 -9.26 -2.07 -1.10
C LEU A 136 -8.32 -2.14 0.10
N HIS A 137 -8.56 -3.03 1.07
CA HIS A 137 -7.79 -3.13 2.31
C HIS A 137 -6.27 -3.17 2.06
N PHE A 138 -5.79 -4.09 1.22
CA PHE A 138 -4.35 -4.21 0.93
C PHE A 138 -3.81 -3.10 0.01
N LEU A 139 -4.66 -2.37 -0.71
CA LEU A 139 -4.24 -1.14 -1.38
C LEU A 139 -3.94 -0.05 -0.35
N ALA A 140 -4.76 0.05 0.70
CA ALA A 140 -4.51 0.93 1.84
C ALA A 140 -3.21 0.57 2.57
N GLU A 141 -2.93 -0.71 2.83
CA GLU A 141 -1.66 -1.15 3.43
C GLU A 141 -0.45 -0.77 2.56
N TRP A 142 -0.54 -0.98 1.24
CA TRP A 142 0.50 -0.55 0.31
C TRP A 142 0.68 0.98 0.31
N TRP A 143 -0.42 1.74 0.31
CA TRP A 143 -0.40 3.20 0.37
C TRP A 143 0.25 3.72 1.66
N LYS A 144 -0.06 3.10 2.82
CA LYS A 144 0.59 3.44 4.10
C LYS A 144 2.10 3.25 4.04
N GLN A 145 2.58 2.14 3.46
CA GLN A 145 4.01 1.94 3.28
C GLN A 145 4.61 3.02 2.35
N LEU A 146 3.95 3.29 1.22
CA LEU A 146 4.43 4.24 0.23
C LEU A 146 4.64 5.63 0.86
N TYR A 147 3.64 6.16 1.56
CA TYR A 147 3.72 7.49 2.16
C TYR A 147 4.53 7.51 3.45
N GLY A 148 4.32 6.55 4.36
CA GLY A 148 4.98 6.53 5.66
C GLY A 148 6.50 6.40 5.57
N GLU A 149 7.01 5.48 4.75
CA GLU A 149 8.46 5.34 4.56
C GLU A 149 9.08 6.49 3.73
N SER A 150 8.29 7.14 2.88
CA SER A 150 8.79 8.23 2.04
C SER A 150 8.85 9.56 2.79
N GLU A 151 7.83 9.87 3.60
CA GLU A 151 7.65 11.19 4.23
C GLU A 151 8.03 11.23 5.71
N GLY A 152 7.98 10.09 6.43
CA GLY A 152 8.26 10.00 7.86
C GLY A 152 9.74 10.12 8.19
N LYS A 153 10.31 11.32 8.05
CA LYS A 153 11.74 11.60 8.15
C LYS A 153 11.99 12.90 8.88
N GLU A 154 13.11 12.97 9.61
CA GLU A 154 13.61 14.23 10.20
C GLU A 154 12.58 14.94 11.12
N GLY A 155 11.70 14.17 11.76
CA GLY A 155 10.62 14.71 12.60
C GLY A 155 9.44 15.31 11.82
N LYS A 156 9.41 15.14 10.49
CA LYS A 156 8.35 15.59 9.58
C LYS A 156 7.49 14.41 9.10
N GLY A 157 6.41 14.74 8.40
CA GLY A 157 5.56 13.79 7.69
C GLY A 157 4.13 13.75 8.19
N ILE A 158 3.23 13.32 7.32
CA ILE A 158 1.85 13.00 7.66
C ILE A 158 1.82 11.55 8.14
N PHE A 159 1.16 11.27 9.26
CA PHE A 159 0.93 9.90 9.72
C PHE A 159 -0.12 9.22 8.83
N PRO A 160 0.22 8.15 8.09
CA PRO A 160 -0.73 7.49 7.21
C PRO A 160 -1.53 6.43 7.98
N ALA A 161 -2.82 6.67 8.12
CA ALA A 161 -3.80 5.73 8.67
C ALA A 161 -4.74 5.24 7.55
N ALA A 162 -5.51 4.19 7.82
CA ALA A 162 -6.51 3.68 6.90
C ALA A 162 -7.67 3.03 7.66
N VAL A 163 -8.86 3.04 7.06
CA VAL A 163 -10.09 2.43 7.58
C VAL A 163 -10.91 1.81 6.44
N ASP A 164 -11.62 0.72 6.75
CA ASP A 164 -12.51 0.03 5.82
C ASP A 164 -13.97 0.33 6.16
N PHE A 165 -14.62 1.16 5.36
CA PHE A 165 -16.01 1.54 5.54
C PHE A 165 -16.99 0.63 4.78
N THR A 166 -18.21 0.42 5.29
CA THR A 166 -18.78 1.04 6.51
C THR A 166 -18.36 0.37 7.82
N THR A 167 -17.62 -0.75 7.80
CA THR A 167 -17.25 -1.52 9.00
C THR A 167 -16.65 -0.65 10.10
N ASP A 168 -15.65 0.16 9.75
CA ASP A 168 -14.93 0.99 10.73
C ASP A 168 -15.65 2.27 11.12
N LEU A 169 -16.80 2.60 10.52
CA LEU A 169 -17.70 3.59 11.11
C LEU A 169 -18.19 3.12 12.48
N HIS A 170 -18.21 1.81 12.73
CA HIS A 170 -18.63 1.20 13.99
C HIS A 170 -17.45 0.90 14.94
N SER A 171 -16.26 1.42 14.66
CA SER A 171 -15.08 1.37 15.54
C SER A 171 -14.44 2.75 15.67
N MET A 172 -14.01 3.31 14.54
CA MET A 172 -13.32 4.60 14.43
C MET A 172 -14.25 5.77 14.10
N GLY A 173 -15.48 5.52 13.64
CA GLY A 173 -16.41 6.57 13.23
C GLY A 173 -16.65 7.65 14.28
N GLN A 174 -16.80 7.27 15.56
CA GLN A 174 -16.93 8.22 16.67
C GLN A 174 -15.71 9.15 16.80
N TYR A 175 -14.50 8.59 16.69
CA TYR A 175 -13.27 9.39 16.78
C TYR A 175 -13.13 10.30 15.56
N ILE A 176 -13.45 9.81 14.37
CA ILE A 176 -13.36 10.61 13.15
C ILE A 176 -14.36 11.78 13.21
N GLN A 177 -15.57 11.55 13.70
CA GLN A 177 -16.60 12.59 13.83
C GLN A 177 -16.26 13.63 14.93
N GLU A 178 -15.88 13.21 16.13
CA GLU A 178 -15.82 14.10 17.32
C GLU A 178 -14.48 14.09 18.08
N GLY A 179 -13.51 13.29 17.65
CA GLY A 179 -12.15 13.26 18.23
C GLY A 179 -11.31 14.49 17.87
N GLN A 180 -9.98 14.38 17.96
CA GLN A 180 -9.08 15.51 17.66
C GLN A 180 -9.14 15.91 16.18
N ARG A 181 -9.24 17.22 15.91
CA ARG A 181 -9.33 17.78 14.54
C ARG A 181 -7.96 17.88 13.83
N ILE A 182 -7.10 16.89 14.05
CA ILE A 182 -5.78 16.74 13.44
C ILE A 182 -5.80 15.83 12.21
N ILE A 183 -7.00 15.40 11.79
CA ILE A 183 -7.20 14.42 10.72
C ILE A 183 -7.81 15.04 9.48
N PHE A 184 -7.51 14.44 8.33
CA PHE A 184 -8.25 14.57 7.07
C PHE A 184 -8.37 13.21 6.41
N GLU A 185 -9.31 13.05 5.48
CA GLU A 185 -9.59 11.76 4.84
C GLU A 185 -9.36 11.82 3.33
N THR A 186 -8.86 10.72 2.77
CA THR A 186 -8.78 10.49 1.33
C THR A 186 -9.66 9.29 0.98
N PHE A 187 -10.84 9.57 0.41
CA PHE A 187 -11.82 8.56 0.01
C PHE A 187 -11.50 8.03 -1.38
N LEU A 188 -11.39 6.70 -1.49
CA LEU A 188 -11.35 5.99 -2.77
C LEU A 188 -12.73 5.44 -3.12
N SER A 189 -13.49 6.21 -3.92
CA SER A 189 -14.84 5.87 -4.34
C SER A 189 -14.83 5.03 -5.61
N VAL A 190 -15.66 3.98 -5.67
CA VAL A 190 -15.81 3.11 -6.83
C VAL A 190 -17.24 3.18 -7.34
N ALA A 191 -17.42 3.68 -8.57
CA ALA A 191 -18.74 3.93 -9.14
C ALA A 191 -19.50 2.64 -9.49
N LYS A 192 -18.82 1.61 -10.03
CA LYS A 192 -19.46 0.35 -10.44
C LYS A 192 -18.97 -0.85 -9.65
N SER A 193 -19.91 -1.63 -9.13
CA SER A 193 -19.64 -2.97 -8.60
C SER A 193 -19.80 -4.02 -9.70
N SER A 194 -18.92 -5.03 -9.68
CA SER A 194 -18.97 -6.20 -10.58
C SER A 194 -20.10 -7.17 -10.28
N LYS A 195 -20.77 -7.05 -9.13
CA LYS A 195 -21.90 -7.90 -8.75
C LYS A 195 -23.14 -7.05 -8.46
N LYS A 196 -24.30 -7.60 -8.85
CA LYS A 196 -25.61 -7.01 -8.56
C LYS A 196 -26.26 -7.82 -7.45
N VAL A 197 -26.54 -7.15 -6.34
CA VAL A 197 -27.36 -7.65 -5.24
C VAL A 197 -28.48 -6.64 -5.04
N VAL A 198 -29.71 -7.14 -5.00
CA VAL A 198 -30.93 -6.35 -4.79
C VAL A 198 -31.50 -6.75 -3.44
N ILE A 199 -31.90 -5.76 -2.65
CA ILE A 199 -32.47 -5.98 -1.32
C ILE A 199 -33.89 -6.52 -1.51
N PRO A 200 -34.23 -7.69 -0.95
CA PRO A 200 -35.57 -8.27 -1.06
C PRO A 200 -36.58 -7.46 -0.24
N MET A 201 -37.86 -7.63 -0.57
CA MET A 201 -38.97 -7.17 0.27
C MET A 201 -39.28 -8.28 1.29
N GLU A 202 -39.40 -7.92 2.56
CA GLU A 202 -39.86 -8.84 3.61
C GLU A 202 -41.34 -8.64 3.92
N LYS A 203 -42.08 -9.72 4.17
CA LYS A 203 -43.54 -9.66 4.35
C LYS A 203 -43.94 -9.01 5.67
N ASP A 204 -43.21 -9.27 6.75
CA ASP A 204 -43.51 -8.74 8.09
C ASP A 204 -42.85 -7.39 8.37
N ASN A 205 -41.81 -7.02 7.61
CA ASN A 205 -41.03 -5.79 7.77
C ASN A 205 -40.56 -5.56 9.22
N ALA A 206 -40.20 -6.63 9.95
CA ALA A 206 -39.88 -6.54 11.37
C ALA A 206 -38.64 -5.66 11.66
N ASP A 207 -37.72 -5.57 10.70
CA ASP A 207 -36.52 -4.71 10.74
C ASP A 207 -36.77 -3.28 10.26
N GLN A 208 -37.98 -2.99 9.75
CA GLN A 208 -38.38 -1.71 9.17
C GLN A 208 -37.56 -1.29 7.94
N LEU A 209 -36.87 -2.21 7.25
CA LEU A 209 -35.99 -1.92 6.12
C LEU A 209 -36.66 -2.03 4.74
N ASN A 210 -37.97 -2.29 4.64
CA ASN A 210 -38.65 -2.36 3.34
C ASN A 210 -38.58 -1.08 2.49
N TYR A 211 -38.25 0.08 3.07
CA TYR A 211 -37.96 1.28 2.28
C TYR A 211 -36.70 1.14 1.39
N LEU A 212 -35.86 0.14 1.68
CA LEU A 212 -34.70 -0.25 0.87
C LEU A 212 -35.03 -1.35 -0.15
N ALA A 213 -36.20 -1.99 -0.06
CA ALA A 213 -36.56 -3.09 -0.95
C ALA A 213 -36.52 -2.65 -2.43
N GLY A 214 -35.95 -3.50 -3.28
CA GLY A 214 -35.75 -3.20 -4.71
C GLY A 214 -34.53 -2.32 -5.01
N LYS A 215 -33.93 -1.66 -4.02
CA LYS A 215 -32.66 -0.93 -4.20
C LYS A 215 -31.50 -1.91 -4.35
N ARG A 216 -30.44 -1.46 -5.02
CA ARG A 216 -29.17 -2.20 -5.06
C ARG A 216 -28.42 -2.00 -3.76
N LEU A 217 -27.74 -3.03 -3.27
CA LEU A 217 -26.82 -2.89 -2.14
C LEU A 217 -25.75 -1.79 -2.39
N THR A 218 -25.31 -1.64 -3.64
CA THR A 218 -24.37 -0.58 -4.03
C THR A 218 -24.96 0.82 -3.89
N GLU A 219 -26.26 0.99 -4.14
CA GLU A 219 -26.94 2.28 -3.95
C GLU A 219 -26.97 2.66 -2.48
N VAL A 220 -27.23 1.71 -1.59
CA VAL A 220 -27.16 1.93 -0.13
C VAL A 220 -25.73 2.29 0.28
N ASN A 221 -24.73 1.57 -0.22
CA ASN A 221 -23.32 1.83 0.07
C ASN A 221 -22.87 3.22 -0.41
N HIS A 222 -23.30 3.66 -1.59
CA HIS A 222 -22.99 5.01 -2.10
C HIS A 222 -23.68 6.11 -1.31
N ASN A 223 -24.93 5.88 -0.87
CA ASN A 223 -25.61 6.83 0.03
C ASN A 223 -24.92 6.90 1.40
N ALA A 224 -24.44 5.77 1.93
CA ALA A 224 -23.64 5.76 3.15
C ALA A 224 -22.34 6.55 2.95
N GLU A 225 -21.61 6.34 1.85
CA GLU A 225 -20.40 7.10 1.51
C GLU A 225 -20.68 8.61 1.45
N THR A 226 -21.69 9.04 0.71
CA THR A 226 -22.05 10.46 0.60
C THR A 226 -22.49 11.04 1.94
N GLY A 227 -23.31 10.32 2.71
CA GLY A 227 -23.76 10.74 4.04
C GLY A 227 -22.58 10.91 5.01
N THR A 228 -21.64 9.97 5.00
CA THR A 228 -20.41 10.04 5.80
C THR A 228 -19.56 11.25 5.40
N ILE A 229 -19.33 11.49 4.11
CA ILE A 229 -18.54 12.64 3.64
C ILE A 229 -19.16 13.96 4.12
N LEU A 230 -20.49 14.10 4.05
CA LEU A 230 -21.18 15.29 4.55
C LEU A 230 -21.00 15.45 6.07
N ALA A 231 -21.30 14.39 6.84
CA ALA A 231 -21.18 14.42 8.29
C ALA A 231 -19.76 14.72 8.77
N HIS A 232 -18.75 14.12 8.13
CA HIS A 232 -17.34 14.33 8.48
C HIS A 232 -16.86 15.76 8.14
N ASN A 233 -17.27 16.31 6.99
CA ASN A 233 -16.99 17.72 6.66
C ASN A 233 -17.65 18.68 7.67
N ASP A 234 -18.91 18.44 8.03
CA ASP A 234 -19.61 19.23 9.06
C ASP A 234 -18.93 19.10 10.44
N GLY A 235 -18.31 17.94 10.72
CA GLY A 235 -17.46 17.67 11.87
C GLY A 235 -16.02 18.24 11.77
N GLY A 236 -15.71 19.02 10.73
CA GLY A 236 -14.42 19.67 10.55
C GLY A 236 -13.28 18.73 10.10
N VAL A 237 -13.60 17.60 9.46
CA VAL A 237 -12.65 16.70 8.78
C VAL A 237 -12.64 17.03 7.28
N PRO A 238 -11.57 17.61 6.73
CA PRO A 238 -11.46 17.81 5.29
C PRO A 238 -11.43 16.47 4.56
N VAL A 239 -12.12 16.39 3.42
CA VAL A 239 -12.19 15.18 2.58
C VAL A 239 -11.61 15.45 1.18
N ILE A 240 -10.64 14.63 0.78
CA ILE A 240 -10.20 14.47 -0.61
C ILE A 240 -10.94 13.26 -1.18
N LYS A 241 -11.57 13.39 -2.35
CA LYS A 241 -12.29 12.28 -3.00
C LYS A 241 -11.65 11.91 -4.34
N ILE A 242 -11.23 10.65 -4.46
CA ILE A 242 -10.73 10.05 -5.70
C ILE A 242 -11.80 9.10 -6.24
N ASN A 243 -12.26 9.34 -7.47
CA ASN A 243 -13.34 8.56 -8.09
C ASN A 243 -12.80 7.60 -9.14
N LEU A 244 -13.08 6.31 -8.97
CA LEU A 244 -12.82 5.26 -9.96
C LEU A 244 -14.11 4.82 -10.65
N PRO A 245 -14.11 4.64 -11.97
CA PRO A 245 -15.25 4.05 -12.67
C PRO A 245 -15.56 2.63 -12.19
N GLU A 246 -14.54 1.80 -11.96
CA GLU A 246 -14.65 0.42 -11.51
C GLU A 246 -13.31 -0.10 -10.97
N LEU A 247 -13.33 -1.25 -10.32
CA LEU A 247 -12.11 -1.99 -9.95
C LEU A 247 -11.71 -2.95 -11.08
N SER A 248 -10.83 -2.47 -11.96
CA SER A 248 -10.21 -3.25 -13.05
C SER A 248 -8.69 -3.09 -13.04
N GLY A 249 -7.97 -3.99 -13.72
CA GLY A 249 -6.51 -3.90 -13.82
C GLY A 249 -6.04 -2.54 -14.32
N TYR A 250 -6.75 -1.99 -15.31
CA TYR A 250 -6.49 -0.67 -15.88
C TYR A 250 -6.58 0.47 -14.85
N TYR A 251 -7.65 0.55 -14.04
CA TYR A 251 -7.77 1.61 -13.04
C TYR A 251 -6.87 1.40 -11.82
N ILE A 252 -6.57 0.15 -11.45
CA ILE A 252 -5.57 -0.15 -10.42
C ILE A 252 -4.18 0.30 -10.88
N GLY A 253 -3.81 0.05 -12.15
CA GLY A 253 -2.56 0.54 -12.72
C GLY A 253 -2.45 2.07 -12.70
N GLN A 254 -3.55 2.77 -13.02
CA GLN A 254 -3.62 4.22 -12.88
C GLN A 254 -3.40 4.69 -11.44
N LEU A 255 -4.07 4.08 -10.47
CA LEU A 255 -3.94 4.45 -9.06
C LEU A 255 -2.53 4.25 -8.52
N ILE A 256 -1.90 3.12 -8.85
CA ILE A 256 -0.53 2.83 -8.44
C ILE A 256 0.40 3.96 -8.89
N TYR A 257 0.39 4.28 -10.18
CA TYR A 257 1.28 5.31 -10.71
C TYR A 257 0.93 6.70 -10.16
N PHE A 258 -0.37 7.01 -10.01
CA PHE A 258 -0.85 8.27 -9.42
C PHE A 258 -0.28 8.49 -8.02
N PHE A 259 -0.37 7.49 -7.14
CA PHE A 259 0.15 7.61 -5.78
C PHE A 259 1.68 7.62 -5.75
N GLU A 260 2.36 6.83 -6.58
CA GLU A 260 3.82 6.84 -6.66
C GLU A 260 4.37 8.22 -7.03
N ILE A 261 3.83 8.85 -8.08
CA ILE A 261 4.30 10.17 -8.51
C ILE A 261 3.88 11.27 -7.53
N ALA A 262 2.67 11.21 -6.97
CA ALA A 262 2.23 12.17 -5.97
C ALA A 262 3.04 12.08 -4.67
N CYS A 263 3.42 10.88 -4.25
CA CYS A 263 4.28 10.66 -3.08
C CYS A 263 5.67 11.27 -3.29
N ALA A 264 6.28 11.07 -4.47
CA ALA A 264 7.56 11.69 -4.80
C ALA A 264 7.49 13.23 -4.75
N ILE A 265 6.46 13.81 -5.36
CA ILE A 265 6.22 15.27 -5.32
C ILE A 265 6.03 15.74 -3.89
N SER A 266 5.18 15.06 -3.11
CA SER A 266 4.85 15.42 -1.74
C SER A 266 6.07 15.39 -0.82
N GLY A 267 6.95 14.38 -0.95
CA GLY A 267 8.21 14.35 -0.21
C GLY A 267 9.15 15.50 -0.57
N TYR A 268 9.18 15.94 -1.83
CA TYR A 268 9.95 17.14 -2.22
C TYR A 268 9.35 18.43 -1.66
N ILE A 269 8.02 18.56 -1.60
CA ILE A 269 7.36 19.72 -0.95
C ILE A 269 7.71 19.77 0.55
N LEU A 270 7.74 18.61 1.20
CA LEU A 270 8.11 18.47 2.61
C LEU A 270 9.62 18.68 2.90
N ASP A 271 10.43 18.81 1.84
CA ASP A 271 11.88 18.92 1.91
C ASP A 271 12.50 17.73 2.66
N VAL A 272 12.19 16.51 2.18
CA VAL A 272 12.81 15.25 2.61
C VAL A 272 13.19 14.42 1.38
N ASN A 273 14.11 13.45 1.55
CA ASN A 273 14.39 12.49 0.48
C ASN A 273 13.29 11.40 0.43
N PRO A 274 12.42 11.32 -0.58
CA PRO A 274 11.32 10.34 -0.57
C PRO A 274 11.78 8.91 -0.90
N PHE A 275 13.05 8.68 -1.25
CA PHE A 275 13.50 7.42 -1.85
C PHE A 275 14.42 6.57 -0.95
N ASP A 276 14.81 7.07 0.22
CA ASP A 276 15.57 6.31 1.22
C ASP A 276 14.71 5.90 2.43
N GLN A 277 15.30 5.17 3.38
CA GLN A 277 14.62 4.71 4.60
C GLN A 277 15.61 4.44 5.76
N PRO A 278 16.46 5.40 6.17
CA PRO A 278 17.54 5.13 7.12
C PRO A 278 17.07 4.61 8.49
N GLY A 279 15.90 5.06 8.96
CA GLY A 279 15.38 4.70 10.29
C GLY A 279 15.12 3.20 10.50
N VAL A 280 14.84 2.45 9.43
CA VAL A 280 14.55 1.00 9.54
C VAL A 280 15.77 0.17 9.93
N GLU A 281 16.99 0.70 9.80
CA GLU A 281 18.22 -0.03 10.16
C GLU A 281 18.45 -0.07 11.67
N ALA A 282 17.85 0.85 12.44
CA ALA A 282 18.05 0.94 13.89
C ALA A 282 17.56 -0.32 14.62
N TYR A 283 16.33 -0.77 14.36
CA TYR A 283 15.81 -1.99 15.00
C TYR A 283 16.55 -3.23 14.49
N LYS A 284 16.94 -3.27 13.21
CA LYS A 284 17.70 -4.39 12.63
C LYS A 284 19.03 -4.58 13.31
N LYS A 285 19.76 -3.48 13.57
CA LYS A 285 21.01 -3.49 14.32
C LYS A 285 20.82 -4.08 15.72
N ASN A 286 19.78 -3.65 16.44
CA ASN A 286 19.48 -4.17 17.77
C ASN A 286 19.10 -5.66 17.74
N MET A 287 18.27 -6.07 16.78
CA MET A 287 17.89 -7.46 16.59
C MET A 287 19.10 -8.34 16.27
N PHE A 288 19.97 -7.90 15.35
CA PHE A 288 21.18 -8.64 15.01
C PHE A 288 22.14 -8.78 16.19
N ALA A 289 22.31 -7.73 16.99
CA ALA A 289 23.07 -7.78 18.23
C ALA A 289 22.48 -8.77 19.23
N LEU A 290 21.16 -8.73 19.47
CA LEU A 290 20.46 -9.65 20.37
C LEU A 290 20.55 -11.12 19.90
N LEU A 291 20.57 -11.35 18.58
CA LEU A 291 20.77 -12.65 17.95
C LEU A 291 22.24 -13.09 17.89
N ASN A 292 23.16 -12.34 18.49
CA ASN A 292 24.61 -12.59 18.48
C ASN A 292 25.19 -12.74 17.07
N LYS A 293 24.72 -11.92 16.12
CA LYS A 293 25.32 -11.86 14.79
C LYS A 293 26.79 -11.41 14.94
N PRO A 294 27.77 -12.15 14.37
CA PRO A 294 29.17 -11.75 14.44
C PRO A 294 29.39 -10.32 13.96
N GLY A 295 30.19 -9.55 14.69
CA GLY A 295 30.44 -8.12 14.45
C GLY A 295 29.48 -7.15 15.16
N PHE A 296 28.61 -7.64 16.05
CA PHE A 296 27.68 -6.83 16.86
C PHE A 296 27.85 -7.11 18.37
N GLU A 297 29.00 -7.62 18.80
CA GLU A 297 29.26 -8.09 20.17
C GLU A 297 29.13 -6.95 21.20
N GLU A 298 29.71 -5.79 20.89
CA GLU A 298 29.66 -4.61 21.76
C GLU A 298 28.23 -4.05 21.89
N GLU A 299 27.48 -4.00 20.79
CA GLU A 299 26.08 -3.60 20.84
C GLU A 299 25.21 -4.61 21.58
N ALA A 300 25.51 -5.91 21.47
CA ALA A 300 24.79 -6.94 22.18
C ALA A 300 24.96 -6.77 23.70
N LYS A 301 26.19 -6.47 24.15
CA LYS A 301 26.49 -6.16 25.55
C LYS A 301 25.71 -4.94 26.03
N LYS A 302 25.80 -3.81 25.31
CA LYS A 302 25.10 -2.56 25.66
C LYS A 302 23.58 -2.72 25.72
N ILE A 303 22.99 -3.50 24.80
CA ILE A 303 21.55 -3.73 24.79
C ILE A 303 21.15 -4.59 25.99
N ARG A 304 21.91 -5.65 26.32
CA ARG A 304 21.62 -6.50 27.48
C ARG A 304 21.70 -5.73 28.79
N GLU A 305 22.73 -4.89 28.97
CA GLU A 305 22.84 -4.00 30.14
C GLU A 305 21.61 -3.09 30.35
N ARG A 306 20.95 -2.68 29.26
CA ARG A 306 19.71 -1.88 29.31
C ARG A 306 18.45 -2.70 29.61
N LEU A 307 18.48 -4.01 29.34
CA LEU A 307 17.35 -4.90 29.53
C LEU A 307 17.33 -5.55 30.93
N GLY A 308 18.46 -5.52 31.65
CA GLY A 308 18.65 -6.20 32.93
C GLY A 308 19.09 -7.64 32.75
#